data_AF-A0AAD5UTG8-F1
#
_entry.id   AF-A0AAD5UTG8-F1
#
_cell.length_a   1.000
_cell.length_b   1.000
_cell.length_c   1.000
_cell.angle_alpha   90.00
_cell.angle_beta   90.00
_cell.angle_gamma   90.00
#
_symmetry.space_group_name_H-M   'P 1'
#
loop_
_entity.id
_entity.type
_entity.pdbx_description
1 polymer ?
#
loop_
_entity_poly.entity_id
_entity_poly.type
_entity_poly.pdbx_seq_one_letter_code
_entity_poly.pdbx_strand_id
1 'polypeptide(L)'
;MGVGIIGLVGKLHKWDDSAMFFDGSSLAVYLSVGVPASRTIATPVQGVDTREDQIEALRILSAGNVIMIVLLGAILTLQGGEEYVRRIEEQEQAKAVSEEKVKAKTKPVEDGGENKKDK
;
A
#
# COMPACT_ATOMS: atom_id res chain seq x y z
N MET A 1 -6.62 -13.55 11.35
CA MET A 1 -5.16 -13.39 11.20
C MET A 1 -4.66 -13.57 9.76
N GLY A 2 -5.14 -14.56 8.97
CA GLY A 2 -4.59 -14.85 7.64
C GLY A 2 -4.87 -13.82 6.54
N VAL A 3 -6.00 -13.13 6.56
CA VAL A 3 -6.39 -12.18 5.48
C VAL A 3 -5.47 -10.96 5.43
N GLY A 4 -4.97 -10.49 6.58
CA GLY A 4 -4.00 -9.39 6.66
C GLY A 4 -2.63 -9.78 6.09
N ILE A 5 -2.14 -10.98 6.43
CA ILE A 5 -0.85 -11.50 5.94
C ILE A 5 -0.90 -11.78 4.43
N ILE A 6 -2.00 -12.36 3.93
CA ILE A 6 -2.17 -12.64 2.49
C ILE A 6 -2.33 -11.34 1.70
N GLY A 7 -3.03 -10.33 2.24
CA GLY A 7 -3.11 -8.99 1.64
C GLY A 7 -1.74 -8.28 1.60
N LEU A 8 -0.93 -8.42 2.65
CA LEU A 8 0.44 -7.88 2.70
C LEU A 8 1.37 -8.57 1.69
N VAL A 9 1.29 -9.90 1.56
CA VAL A 9 2.10 -10.66 0.59
C VAL A 9 1.66 -10.38 -0.86
N GLY A 10 0.36 -10.20 -1.10
CA GLY A 10 -0.17 -9.82 -2.42
C GLY A 10 0.26 -8.40 -2.84
N LYS A 11 0.26 -7.44 -1.90
CA LYS A 11 0.77 -6.08 -2.14
C LYS A 11 2.30 -6.03 -2.25
N LEU A 12 3.04 -6.97 -1.65
CA LEU A 12 4.51 -7.05 -1.78
C LEU A 12 5.01 -7.21 -3.23
N HIS A 13 4.15 -7.66 -4.16
CA HIS A 13 4.50 -7.81 -5.57
C HIS A 13 4.28 -6.52 -6.40
N LYS A 14 3.46 -5.58 -5.89
CA LYS A 14 3.33 -4.22 -6.44
C LYS A 14 4.02 -3.28 -5.46
N TRP A 15 5.28 -2.97 -5.73
CA TRP A 15 6.01 -1.95 -4.98
C TRP A 15 5.36 -0.59 -5.21
N ASP A 16 4.44 -0.20 -4.34
CA ASP A 16 3.95 1.18 -4.29
C ASP A 16 5.10 2.10 -3.86
N ASP A 17 5.30 3.21 -4.56
CA ASP A 17 6.40 4.16 -4.31
C ASP A 17 6.41 4.63 -2.84
N SER A 18 5.23 4.84 -2.25
CA SER A 18 5.09 5.18 -0.82
C SER A 18 5.59 4.10 0.12
N ALA A 19 5.44 2.81 -0.22
CA ALA A 19 5.98 1.71 0.58
C ALA A 19 7.51 1.69 0.51
N MET A 20 8.07 1.93 -0.68
CA MET A 20 9.52 1.97 -0.90
C MET A 20 10.20 3.10 -0.11
N PHE A 21 9.63 4.31 -0.15
CA PHE A 21 10.19 5.45 0.59
C PHE A 21 10.04 5.31 2.10
N PHE A 22 8.94 4.73 2.58
CA PHE A 22 8.75 4.47 4.00
C PHE A 22 9.70 3.39 4.53
N ASP A 23 9.83 2.26 3.83
CA ASP A 23 10.70 1.17 4.26
C ASP A 23 12.18 1.61 4.25
N GLY A 24 12.61 2.31 3.19
CA GLY A 24 13.97 2.86 3.09
C GLY A 24 14.31 3.91 4.16
N SER A 25 13.40 4.85 4.41
CA SER A 25 13.59 5.88 5.45
C SER A 25 13.53 5.29 6.85
N SER A 26 12.68 4.29 7.09
CA SER A 26 12.61 3.58 8.36
C SER A 26 13.91 2.85 8.69
N LEU A 27 14.53 2.22 7.70
CA LEU A 27 15.83 1.58 7.86
C LEU A 27 16.92 2.60 8.23
N ALA A 28 16.93 3.76 7.59
CA ALA A 28 17.86 4.85 7.93
C ALA A 28 17.66 5.36 9.37
N VAL A 29 16.41 5.53 9.81
CA VAL A 29 16.10 5.92 11.20
C VAL A 29 16.52 4.83 12.19
N TYR A 30 16.27 3.56 11.87
CA TYR A 30 16.66 2.44 12.71
C TYR A 30 18.19 2.33 12.84
N LEU A 31 18.94 2.49 11.75
CA LEU A 31 20.39 2.45 11.77
C LEU A 31 21.01 3.66 12.48
N SER A 32 20.44 4.85 12.33
CA SER A 32 20.98 6.08 12.93
C SER A 32 20.63 6.26 14.40
N VAL A 33 19.47 5.77 14.85
CA VAL A 33 18.97 6.00 16.22
C VAL A 33 18.71 4.69 16.95
N GLY A 34 18.09 3.72 16.30
CA GLY A 34 17.76 2.42 16.90
C GLY A 34 19.00 1.62 17.30
N VAL A 35 20.02 1.55 16.44
CA VAL A 35 21.26 0.81 16.71
C VAL A 35 22.07 1.43 17.85
N PRO A 36 22.37 2.75 17.87
CA PRO A 36 23.05 3.36 19.01
C PRO A 36 22.28 3.23 20.33
N ALA A 37 20.95 3.48 20.32
CA ALA A 37 20.13 3.36 21.52
C ALA A 37 20.12 1.93 22.06
N SER A 38 19.97 0.93 21.18
CA SER A 38 20.00 -0.48 21.57
C SER A 38 21.36 -0.89 22.13
N ARG A 39 22.46 -0.38 21.55
CA ARG A 39 23.82 -0.62 22.04
C ARG A 39 24.03 -0.05 23.44
N THR A 40 23.61 1.19 23.69
CA THR A 40 23.73 1.83 25.02
C THR A 40 22.97 1.06 26.10
N ILE A 41 21.82 0.47 25.76
CA ILE A 41 21.02 -0.34 26.69
C ILE A 41 21.63 -1.74 26.90
N ALA A 42 22.01 -2.42 25.82
CA ALA A 42 22.42 -3.83 25.89
C ALA A 42 23.87 -4.03 26.37
N THR A 43 24.78 -3.13 25.98
CA THR A 43 26.22 -3.21 26.30
C THR A 43 26.77 -1.81 26.62
N PRO A 44 26.38 -1.22 27.77
CA PRO A 44 26.84 0.11 28.17
C PRO A 44 28.36 0.11 28.41
N VAL A 45 29.04 1.13 27.89
CA VAL A 45 30.48 1.35 28.08
C VAL A 45 30.72 1.92 29.47
N GLN A 46 31.45 1.18 30.31
CA GLN A 46 31.76 1.61 31.68
C GLN A 46 32.51 2.95 31.69
N GLY A 47 32.01 3.90 32.48
CA GLY A 47 32.59 5.24 32.60
C GLY A 47 32.19 6.23 31.49
N VAL A 48 31.42 5.79 30.50
CA VAL A 48 30.88 6.65 29.42
C VAL A 48 29.36 6.63 29.44
N ASP A 49 28.74 5.45 29.43
CA ASP A 49 27.29 5.28 29.43
C ASP A 49 26.79 5.17 30.87
N THR A 50 26.18 6.24 31.37
CA THR A 50 25.58 6.27 32.71
C THR A 50 24.21 5.59 32.71
N ARG A 51 23.65 5.41 33.92
CA ARG A 51 22.29 4.88 34.06
C ARG A 51 21.23 5.83 33.50
N GLU A 52 21.50 7.14 33.48
CA GLU A 52 20.61 8.13 32.90
C GLU A 52 20.58 8.00 31.37
N ASP A 53 21.75 7.82 30.73
CA ASP A 53 21.86 7.61 29.28
C ASP A 53 21.12 6.35 28.82
N GLN A 54 21.14 5.28 29.62
CA GLN A 54 20.37 4.05 29.34
C GLN A 54 18.86 4.28 29.40
N ILE A 55 18.39 5.07 30.37
CA ILE A 55 16.96 5.40 30.52
C ILE A 55 16.51 6.30 29.36
N GLU A 56 17.34 7.27 28.98
CA GLU A 56 17.07 8.14 27.84
C GLU A 56 17.05 7.34 26.52
N ALA A 57 18.05 6.48 26.29
CA ALA A 57 18.08 5.58 25.14
C ALA A 57 16.84 4.69 25.07
N LEU A 58 16.37 4.15 26.19
CA LEU A 58 15.16 3.33 26.25
C LEU A 58 13.90 4.14 25.90
N ARG A 59 13.81 5.38 26.37
CA ARG A 59 12.71 6.30 26.02
C ARG A 59 12.72 6.63 24.54
N ILE A 60 13.88 6.98 23.98
CA ILE A 60 14.05 7.27 22.56
C ILE A 60 13.65 6.06 21.71
N LEU A 61 14.12 4.85 22.08
CA LEU A 61 13.78 3.62 21.37
C LEU A 61 12.28 3.33 21.42
N SER A 62 11.65 3.51 22.58
CA SER A 62 10.19 3.32 22.74
C SER A 62 9.38 4.34 21.92
N ALA A 63 9.77 5.62 21.94
CA ALA A 63 9.12 6.67 21.17
C ALA A 63 9.28 6.45 19.66
N GLY A 64 10.47 6.02 19.22
CA GLY A 64 10.74 5.65 17.85
C GLY A 64 9.78 4.57 17.35
N ASN A 65 9.59 3.49 18.13
CA ASN A 65 8.66 2.42 17.78
C ASN A 65 7.20 2.90 17.71
N VAL A 66 6.78 3.80 18.59
CA VAL A 66 5.41 4.38 18.54
C VAL A 66 5.23 5.21 17.27
N ILE A 67 6.17 6.10 16.95
CA ILE A 67 6.13 6.94 15.74
C ILE A 67 6.11 6.05 14.49
N MET A 68 6.94 5.01 14.46
CA MET A 68 7.00 4.04 13.37
C MET A 68 5.66 3.36 13.11
N ILE A 69 4.96 2.92 14.17
CA ILE A 69 3.64 2.30 14.04
C ILE A 69 2.61 3.30 13.51
N VAL A 70 2.62 4.55 14.00
CA VAL A 70 1.70 5.60 13.55
C VAL A 70 1.90 5.92 12.08
N LEU A 71 3.15 6.11 11.65
CA LEU A 71 3.49 6.40 10.25
C LEU A 71 3.12 5.22 9.33
N LEU A 72 3.45 3.99 9.74
CA LEU A 72 3.05 2.79 9.01
C LEU A 72 1.53 2.71 8.85
N GLY A 73 0.78 2.96 9.93
CA GLY A 73 -0.68 2.97 9.91
C GLY A 73 -1.27 4.02 8.96
N ALA A 74 -0.70 5.23 8.95
CA ALA A 74 -1.10 6.30 8.04
C ALA A 74 -0.87 5.91 6.57
N ILE A 75 0.30 5.37 6.25
CA ILE A 75 0.65 4.94 4.89
C ILE A 75 -0.22 3.75 4.44
N LEU A 76 -0.45 2.77 5.30
CA LEU A 76 -1.35 1.65 4.98
C LEU A 76 -2.78 2.12 4.70
N THR A 77 -3.23 3.15 5.42
CA THR A 77 -4.56 3.75 5.20
C THR A 77 -4.63 4.40 3.82
N LEU A 78 -3.60 5.17 3.44
CA LEU A 78 -3.52 5.80 2.12
C LEU A 78 -3.45 4.76 0.98
N GLN A 79 -2.59 3.75 1.12
CA GLN A 79 -2.49 2.64 0.15
C GLN A 79 -3.79 1.84 0.06
N GLY A 80 -4.52 1.71 1.16
CA GLY A 80 -5.84 1.06 1.19
C GLY A 80 -6.89 1.89 0.43
N GLY A 81 -6.83 3.22 0.56
CA GLY A 81 -7.70 4.15 -0.14
C GLY A 81 -7.50 4.15 -1.66
N GLU A 82 -6.25 4.21 -2.12
CA GLU A 82 -5.92 4.16 -3.56
C GLU A 82 -6.37 2.85 -4.20
N GLU A 83 -6.17 1.72 -3.51
CA GLU A 83 -6.66 0.42 -3.97
C GLU A 83 -8.20 0.40 -4.02
N TYR A 84 -8.88 0.95 -3.01
CA TYR A 84 -10.34 1.02 -3.00
C TYR A 84 -10.91 1.83 -4.17
N VAL A 85 -10.32 2.99 -4.47
CA VAL A 85 -10.70 3.83 -5.62
C VAL A 85 -10.51 3.05 -6.92
N ARG A 86 -9.33 2.45 -7.11
CA ARG A 86 -9.01 1.65 -8.29
C ARG A 86 -10.00 0.49 -8.49
N ARG A 87 -10.40 -0.17 -7.40
CA ARG A 87 -11.37 -1.28 -7.45
C ARG A 87 -12.78 -0.84 -7.84
N ILE A 88 -13.16 0.41 -7.56
CA ILE A 88 -14.43 0.99 -8.01
C ILE A 88 -14.34 1.35 -9.49
N GLU A 89 -13.28 2.02 -9.91
CA GLU A 89 -13.06 2.39 -11.32
C GLU A 89 -13.02 1.17 -12.24
N GLU A 90 -12.35 0.09 -11.82
CA GLU A 90 -12.32 -1.19 -12.57
C GLU A 90 -13.73 -1.79 -12.75
N GLN A 91 -14.60 -1.68 -11.74
CA GLN A 91 -15.98 -2.14 -11.81
C GLN A 91 -16.85 -1.28 -12.72
N GLU A 92 -16.64 0.04 -12.72
CA GLU A 92 -17.38 0.97 -13.58
C GLU A 92 -16.99 0.81 -15.05
N GLN A 93 -15.70 0.66 -15.35
CA GLN A 93 -15.22 0.38 -16.70
C GLN A 93 -15.73 -0.96 -17.23
N ALA A 94 -15.76 -2.01 -16.39
CA ALA A 94 -16.30 -3.30 -16.78
C ALA A 94 -17.79 -3.23 -17.14
N LYS A 95 -18.57 -2.43 -16.40
CA LYS A 95 -19.99 -2.19 -16.69
C LYS A 95 -20.17 -1.42 -18.00
N ALA A 96 -19.42 -0.34 -18.22
CA ALA A 96 -19.49 0.44 -19.46
C ALA A 96 -19.15 -0.40 -20.72
N VAL A 97 -18.08 -1.22 -20.65
CA VAL A 97 -17.70 -2.12 -21.75
C VAL A 97 -18.76 -3.20 -21.99
N SER A 98 -19.43 -3.69 -20.94
CA SER A 98 -20.51 -4.67 -21.07
C SER A 98 -21.75 -4.06 -21.74
N GLU A 99 -22.13 -2.83 -21.38
CA GLU A 99 -23.25 -2.11 -21.99
C GLU A 99 -22.98 -1.75 -23.46
N GLU A 100 -21.75 -1.39 -23.80
CA GLU A 100 -21.34 -1.13 -25.18
C GLU A 100 -21.38 -2.41 -26.03
N LYS A 101 -20.94 -3.55 -25.48
CA LYS A 101 -21.06 -4.86 -26.15
C LYS A 101 -22.49 -5.34 -26.31
N VAL A 102 -23.39 -5.01 -25.38
CA VAL A 102 -24.82 -5.31 -25.50
C VAL A 102 -25.45 -4.44 -26.59
N LYS A 103 -25.23 -3.12 -26.57
CA LYS A 103 -25.73 -2.20 -27.61
C LYS A 103 -25.20 -2.54 -29.02
N ALA A 104 -23.96 -3.00 -29.13
CA ALA A 104 -23.39 -3.48 -30.41
C ALA A 104 -24.05 -4.77 -30.92
N LYS A 105 -24.52 -5.65 -30.03
CA LYS A 105 -25.26 -6.87 -30.38
C LYS A 105 -26.74 -6.63 -30.66
N THR A 106 -27.33 -5.54 -30.17
CA THR A 106 -28.76 -5.21 -30.36
C THR A 106 -29.02 -4.27 -31.55
N LYS A 107 -28.01 -3.82 -32.31
CA LYS A 107 -28.26 -3.15 -33.59
C LYS A 107 -28.99 -4.14 -34.51
N PRO A 108 -30.26 -3.86 -34.91
CA PRO A 108 -30.97 -4.74 -35.83
C PRO A 108 -30.23 -4.75 -37.15
N VAL A 109 -30.08 -5.94 -37.73
CA VAL A 109 -29.94 -6.11 -39.16
C VAL A 109 -31.19 -5.47 -39.77
N GLU A 110 -31.09 -4.23 -40.25
CA GLU A 110 -32.10 -3.68 -41.14
C GLU A 110 -32.09 -4.52 -42.40
N ASP A 111 -33.11 -5.36 -42.46
CA ASP A 111 -33.58 -6.15 -43.58
C ASP A 111 -33.71 -5.26 -44.83
N GLY A 112 -32.97 -5.63 -45.87
CA GLY A 112 -33.03 -5.06 -47.21
C GLY A 112 -33.19 -6.16 -48.24
N GLY A 113 -34.10 -7.10 -47.99
CA GLY A 113 -34.51 -8.13 -48.95
C GLY A 113 -35.80 -7.76 -49.69
N GLU A 114 -35.70 -7.76 -51.03
CA GLU A 114 -36.77 -7.92 -52.04
C GLU A 114 -37.59 -6.69 -52.49
N ASN A 115 -37.36 -6.26 -53.74
CA ASN A 115 -38.39 -6.47 -54.75
C ASN A 115 -37.83 -6.76 -56.16
N LYS A 116 -38.36 -7.81 -56.78
CA LYS A 116 -38.19 -8.21 -58.18
C LYS A 116 -38.98 -7.28 -59.12
N LYS A 117 -38.55 -7.25 -60.39
CA LYS A 117 -39.29 -6.86 -61.62
C LYS A 117 -39.63 -5.37 -61.79
N ASP A 118 -39.06 -4.73 -62.82
CA ASP A 118 -39.69 -4.61 -64.15
C ASP A 118 -38.87 -3.72 -65.10
N LYS A 119 -38.79 -4.19 -66.36
CA LYS A 119 -38.39 -3.52 -67.62
C LYS A 119 -36.92 -3.19 -67.90
#